data_AF-A0A077D2R7-F1
#
_entry.id   AF-A0A077D2R7-F1
#
_cell.length_a   1.000
_cell.length_b   1.000
_cell.length_c   1.000
_cell.angle_alpha   90.00
_cell.angle_beta   90.00
_cell.angle_gamma   90.00
#
_symmetry.space_group_name_H-M   'P 1'
#
loop_
_entity.id
_entity.type
_entity.pdbx_description
1 polymer ?
#
loop_
_entity_poly.entity_id
_entity_poly.type
_entity_poly.pdbx_seq_one_letter_code
_entity_poly.pdbx_strand_id
1 'polypeptide(L)' 'RKQRQENNIRPFVKQIDTVAAEWPATTNYLYLTYNGNSHDLQFPGEYTMVI' A
#
# COMPACT_ATOMS: atom_id res chain seq x y z
N ARG A 1 9.06 -17.32 3.21
CA ARG A 1 9.17 -15.84 3.07
C ARG A 1 10.28 -15.45 2.09
N LYS A 2 11.49 -15.99 2.25
CA LYS A 2 12.67 -15.73 1.40
C LYS A 2 12.41 -15.89 -0.11
N GLN A 3 11.87 -17.05 -0.51
CA GLN A 3 11.56 -17.36 -1.91
C GLN A 3 10.59 -16.38 -2.60
N ARG A 4 9.58 -15.86 -1.86
CA ARG A 4 8.66 -14.84 -2.38
C ARG A 4 9.36 -13.50 -2.58
N GLN A 5 10.26 -13.13 -1.68
CA GLN A 5 11.04 -11.89 -1.79
C GLN A 5 12.06 -11.96 -2.92
N GLU A 6 12.70 -13.11 -3.11
CA GLU A 6 13.62 -13.40 -4.21
C GLU A 6 12.90 -13.31 -5.57
N ASN A 7 11.67 -13.79 -5.63
CA ASN A 7 10.81 -13.68 -6.82
C ASN A 7 10.10 -12.32 -6.96
N ASN A 8 10.45 -11.32 -6.14
CA ASN A 8 9.81 -9.99 -6.11
C ASN A 8 8.28 -9.99 -5.91
N ILE A 9 7.72 -11.06 -5.33
CA ILE A 9 6.30 -11.18 -5.00
C ILE A 9 6.06 -10.47 -3.66
N ARG A 10 5.76 -9.17 -3.73
CA ARG A 10 5.50 -8.30 -2.58
C ARG A 10 4.11 -7.67 -2.70
N PRO A 11 3.39 -7.52 -1.58
CA PRO A 11 2.11 -6.82 -1.60
C PRO A 11 2.32 -5.32 -1.79
N PHE A 12 1.32 -4.67 -2.36
CA PHE A 12 1.22 -3.24 -2.54
C PHE A 12 0.26 -2.63 -1.50
N VAL A 13 0.46 -1.35 -1.22
CA VAL A 13 -0.37 -0.58 -0.28
C VAL A 13 -1.34 0.24 -1.10
N LYS A 14 -2.64 0.04 -0.84
CA LYS A 14 -3.72 0.72 -1.52
C LYS A 14 -4.57 1.53 -0.54
N GLN A 15 -5.07 2.67 -1.00
CA GLN A 15 -6.00 3.50 -0.24
C GLN A 15 -7.43 3.02 -0.43
N ILE A 16 -8.25 3.13 0.62
CA ILE A 16 -9.70 2.97 0.54
C ILE A 16 -10.28 4.38 0.42
N ASP A 17 -10.79 4.71 -0.76
CA ASP A 17 -11.18 6.07 -1.12
C ASP A 17 -12.71 6.25 -1.30
N THR A 18 -13.52 5.22 -1.03
CA THR A 18 -14.99 5.19 -1.20
C THR A 18 -15.51 5.43 -2.63
N VAL A 19 -14.69 6.00 -3.51
CA VAL A 19 -15.03 6.40 -4.88
C VAL A 19 -14.17 5.72 -5.94
N ALA A 20 -13.46 4.63 -5.60
CA ALA A 20 -12.64 3.84 -6.53
C ALA A 20 -11.64 4.68 -7.34
N ALA A 21 -10.93 5.58 -6.66
CA ALA A 21 -9.93 6.51 -7.18
C ALA A 21 -10.45 7.61 -8.13
N GLU A 22 -11.76 7.86 -8.18
CA GLU A 22 -12.31 9.02 -8.92
C GLU A 22 -11.81 10.37 -8.39
N TRP A 23 -11.60 10.46 -7.08
CA TRP A 23 -11.07 11.64 -6.40
C TRP A 23 -9.89 11.25 -5.51
N PRO A 24 -8.88 12.12 -5.36
CA PRO A 24 -7.76 11.84 -4.47
C PRO A 24 -8.27 11.72 -3.03
N ALA A 25 -7.98 10.59 -2.38
CA ALA A 25 -8.33 10.41 -0.98
C ALA A 25 -7.54 11.38 -0.11
N THR A 26 -8.25 12.08 0.78
CA THR A 26 -7.62 12.99 1.76
C THR A 26 -7.16 12.27 3.02
N THR A 27 -7.57 11.00 3.20
CA THR A 27 -7.30 10.19 4.40
C THR A 27 -6.51 8.93 4.05
N ASN A 28 -5.56 8.56 4.89
CA ASN A 28 -4.74 7.35 4.73
C ASN A 28 -5.36 6.14 5.44
N TYR A 29 -6.50 5.66 4.95
CA TYR A 29 -7.06 4.37 5.37
C TYR A 29 -6.59 3.29 4.39
N LEU A 30 -5.72 2.39 4.87
CA LEU A 30 -4.86 1.57 4.02
C LEU A 30 -5.08 0.08 4.21
N TYR A 31 -4.87 -0.67 3.13
CA TYR A 31 -4.82 -2.14 3.16
C TYR A 31 -3.71 -2.68 2.25
N LEU A 32 -3.37 -3.95 2.45
CA LEU A 32 -2.36 -4.66 1.66
C LEU A 32 -3.03 -5.59 0.65
N THR A 33 -2.56 -5.56 -0.60
CA THR A 33 -3.01 -6.47 -1.66
C THR A 33 -1.85 -6.94 -2.53
N TYR A 34 -1.89 -8.19 -2.97
CA TYR A 34 -0.97 -8.69 -4.01
C TYR A 34 -1.42 -8.31 -5.42
N ASN A 35 -2.70 -7.96 -5.60
CA ASN A 35 -3.29 -7.58 -6.88
C ASN A 35 -3.11 -6.07 -7.11
N GLY A 36 -1.87 -5.64 -7.21
CA GLY A 36 -1.49 -4.26 -7.52
C GLY A 36 -0.21 -4.22 -8.34
N ASN A 37 0.06 -3.09 -8.95
CA ASN A 37 1.31 -2.82 -9.69
C ASN A 37 2.11 -1.64 -9.12
N SER A 38 1.53 -0.89 -8.18
CA SER A 38 2.12 0.28 -7.54
C SER A 38 1.51 0.53 -6.16
N HIS A 39 2.22 1.28 -5.32
CA HIS A 39 1.67 1.83 -4.07
C HIS A 39 0.96 3.16 -4.36
N ASP A 40 -0.14 3.43 -3.67
CA ASP A 40 -0.87 4.71 -3.83
C ASP A 40 -0.23 5.86 -3.05
N LEU A 41 0.78 5.56 -2.21
CA LEU A 41 1.46 6.49 -1.32
C LEU A 41 2.98 6.40 -1.46
N GLN A 42 3.63 7.52 -1.13
CA GLN A 42 5.07 7.57 -0.94
C GLN A 42 5.42 7.26 0.51
N PHE A 43 6.56 6.61 0.72
CA PHE A 43 7.07 6.25 2.04
C PHE A 43 8.38 7.01 2.31
N PRO A 44 8.32 8.31 2.68
CA PRO A 44 9.53 9.11 2.94
C PRO A 44 10.28 8.66 4.20
N GLY A 45 9.68 7.81 5.04
CA GLY A 45 10.29 7.29 6.27
C GLY A 45 9.81 8.05 7.51
N GLU A 46 10.44 7.77 8.65
CA GLU A 46 10.22 8.47 9.93
C GLU A 46 8.82 8.32 10.57
N TYR A 47 8.24 7.12 10.48
CA TYR A 47 6.98 6.80 11.16
C TYR A 47 7.18 5.86 12.34
N THR A 48 6.43 6.10 13.43
CA THR A 48 6.37 5.18 14.56
C THR A 48 5.18 4.24 14.39
N MET A 49 5.45 2.94 14.36
CA MET A 49 4.40 1.91 14.35
C MET A 49 3.88 1.70 15.78
N VAL A 50 2.56 1.69 15.93
CA VAL A 50 1.88 1.29 17.15
C VAL A 50 1.09 0.02 16.86
N ILE A 51 1.22 -0.98 17.73
CA ILE A 51 0.56 -2.30 17.64
C ILE A 51 -0.52 -2.39 18.70
#